data_AF-A0A3D4UXB0-F1
#
_entry.id   AF-A0A3D4UXB0-F1
#
_cell.length_a   1.000
_cell.length_b   1.000
_cell.length_c   1.000
_cell.angle_alpha   90.00
_cell.angle_beta   90.00
_cell.angle_gamma   90.00
#
_symmetry.space_group_name_H-M   'P 1'
#
loop_
_entity.id
_entity.type
_entity.pdbx_description
1 polymer ?
#
loop_
_entity_poly.entity_id
_entity_poly.type
_entity_poly.pdbx_seq_one_letter_code
_entity_poly.pdbx_strand_id
1 'polypeptide(L)'
;SAQACIRAGYSKKTARTIGSKLLTKVDIQKEIDRLKSKREAKLEITAEKVMKDIERVRQKAEDSDQLNVSLKASELQGKHLALFTEKQQISGQIELPKVEIVYTDE
;
A
#
# COMPACT_ATOMS: atom_id res chain seq x y z
N SER A 1 -1.68 -10.67 -1.01
CA SER A 1 -1.26 -11.68 -2.01
C SER A 1 -1.95 -13.02 -1.79
N ALA A 2 -1.84 -13.65 -0.62
CA ALA A 2 -2.45 -14.97 -0.35
C ALA A 2 -3.97 -15.02 -0.63
N GLN A 3 -4.74 -14.05 -0.15
CA GLN A 3 -6.19 -14.00 -0.39
C GLN A 3 -6.54 -13.84 -1.88
N ALA A 4 -5.71 -13.15 -2.67
CA ALA A 4 -5.92 -13.00 -4.10
C ALA A 4 -5.67 -14.34 -4.82
N CYS A 5 -4.64 -15.09 -4.43
CA CYS A 5 -4.38 -16.43 -4.95
C CYS A 5 -5.51 -17.41 -4.60
N ILE A 6 -6.05 -17.36 -3.38
CA ILE A 6 -7.20 -18.21 -3.00
C ILE A 6 -8.42 -17.91 -3.89
N ARG A 7 -8.72 -16.63 -4.13
CA ARG A 7 -9.81 -16.23 -5.05
C ARG A 7 -9.55 -16.66 -6.50
N ALA A 8 -8.29 -16.74 -6.90
CA ALA A 8 -7.89 -17.23 -8.22
C ALA A 8 -7.85 -18.77 -8.33
N GLY A 9 -8.27 -19.50 -7.29
CA GLY A 9 -8.38 -20.97 -7.29
C GLY A 9 -7.15 -21.71 -6.77
N TYR A 10 -6.11 -21.02 -6.27
CA TYR A 10 -4.96 -21.68 -5.67
C TYR A 10 -5.29 -22.25 -4.29
N SER A 11 -4.65 -23.37 -3.92
CA SER A 11 -4.88 -24.01 -2.63
C SER A 11 -4.50 -23.09 -1.46
N LYS A 12 -5.35 -23.05 -0.41
CA LYS A 12 -5.10 -22.22 0.78
C LYS A 12 -3.73 -22.49 1.41
N LYS A 13 -3.26 -23.75 1.38
CA LYS A 13 -1.97 -24.17 1.94
C LYS A 13 -0.77 -23.56 1.21
N THR A 14 -0.88 -23.28 -0.09
CA THR A 14 0.25 -22.80 -0.92
C THR A 14 0.11 -21.35 -1.37
N ALA A 15 -1.07 -20.75 -1.18
CA ALA A 15 -1.39 -19.39 -1.64
C ALA A 15 -0.42 -18.30 -1.16
N ARG A 16 0.15 -18.44 0.04
CA ARG A 16 1.16 -17.49 0.54
C ARG A 16 2.44 -17.53 -0.29
N THR A 17 3.01 -18.73 -0.47
CA THR A 17 4.26 -18.95 -1.22
C THR A 17 4.09 -18.62 -2.70
N ILE A 18 2.99 -19.04 -3.30
CA ILE A 18 2.67 -18.74 -4.71
C ILE A 18 2.47 -17.23 -4.90
N GLY A 19 1.73 -16.58 -3.98
CA GLY A 19 1.52 -15.14 -4.04
C GLY A 19 2.83 -14.35 -4.02
N SER A 20 3.77 -14.70 -3.15
CA SER A 20 5.09 -14.05 -3.14
C SER A 20 5.89 -14.31 -4.42
N LYS A 21 5.88 -15.55 -4.94
CA LYS A 21 6.55 -15.89 -6.21
C LYS A 21 5.95 -15.16 -7.41
N LEU A 22 4.64 -14.95 -7.45
CA LEU A 22 3.98 -14.23 -8.55
C LEU A 22 4.34 -12.73 -8.53
N LEU A 23 4.48 -12.14 -7.34
CA LEU A 23 4.85 -10.73 -7.18
C LEU A 23 6.31 -10.45 -7.58
N THR A 24 7.19 -11.45 -7.58
CA THR A 24 8.59 -11.28 -8.01
C THR A 24 8.80 -11.54 -9.51
N LYS A 25 7.79 -12.04 -10.23
CA LYS A 25 7.90 -12.26 -11.67
C LYS A 25 7.76 -10.96 -12.44
N VAL A 26 8.80 -10.62 -13.21
CA VAL A 26 8.90 -9.37 -13.98
C VAL A 26 7.73 -9.21 -14.97
N ASP A 27 7.30 -10.27 -15.65
CA ASP A 27 6.20 -10.16 -16.63
C ASP A 27 4.84 -9.87 -15.97
N ILE A 28 4.62 -10.41 -14.78
CA ILE A 28 3.40 -10.14 -14.01
C ILE A 28 3.41 -8.70 -13.52
N GLN A 29 4.57 -8.20 -13.06
CA GLN A 29 4.73 -6.82 -12.66
C GLN A 29 4.46 -5.86 -13.83
N LYS A 30 5.04 -6.14 -15.01
CA LYS A 30 4.78 -5.39 -16.24
C LYS A 30 3.29 -5.38 -16.62
N GLU A 31 2.61 -6.50 -16.50
CA GLU A 31 1.18 -6.58 -16.83
C GLU A 31 0.32 -5.80 -15.82
N ILE A 32 0.67 -5.84 -14.52
CA ILE A 32 0.01 -5.01 -13.51
C ILE A 32 0.19 -3.52 -13.84
N ASP A 33 1.40 -3.10 -14.21
CA ASP A 33 1.69 -1.71 -14.51
C ASP A 33 0.97 -1.27 -15.80
N ARG A 34 0.93 -2.12 -16.83
CA ARG A 34 0.13 -1.88 -18.03
C ARG A 34 -1.36 -1.71 -17.72
N LEU A 35 -1.93 -2.56 -16.87
CA LEU A 35 -3.33 -2.47 -16.48
C LEU A 35 -3.63 -1.23 -15.64
N LYS A 36 -2.71 -0.84 -14.74
CA LYS A 36 -2.79 0.42 -13.99
C LYS A 36 -2.79 1.61 -14.93
N SER A 37 -1.82 1.71 -15.84
CA SER A 37 -1.75 2.79 -16.83
C SER A 37 -2.97 2.82 -17.74
N LYS A 38 -3.50 1.67 -18.16
CA LYS A 38 -4.75 1.60 -18.95
C LYS A 38 -5.95 2.14 -18.15
N ARG A 39 -6.02 1.85 -16.86
CA ARG A 39 -7.09 2.34 -15.98
C ARG A 39 -6.95 3.84 -15.72
N GLU A 40 -5.74 4.31 -15.47
CA GLU A 40 -5.41 5.73 -15.34
C GLU A 40 -5.79 6.50 -16.60
N ALA A 41 -5.42 5.99 -17.79
CA ALA A 41 -5.78 6.58 -19.07
C ALA A 41 -7.30 6.56 -19.32
N LYS A 42 -8.00 5.47 -18.97
CA LYS A 42 -9.46 5.38 -19.15
C LYS A 42 -10.23 6.32 -18.22
N LEU A 43 -9.73 6.55 -17.01
CA LEU A 43 -10.40 7.41 -16.03
C LEU A 43 -9.98 8.88 -16.15
N GLU A 44 -8.88 9.18 -16.86
CA GLU A 44 -8.25 10.52 -16.92
C GLU A 44 -8.01 11.13 -15.53
N ILE A 45 -7.91 10.28 -14.50
CA ILE A 45 -7.65 10.69 -13.12
C ILE A 45 -6.14 10.75 -12.94
N THR A 46 -5.58 11.94 -13.16
CA THR A 46 -4.18 12.25 -12.87
C THR A 46 -4.03 12.70 -11.41
N ALA A 47 -2.82 12.59 -10.85
CA ALA A 47 -2.53 13.14 -9.53
C ALA A 47 -2.88 14.64 -9.46
N GLU A 48 -2.58 15.39 -10.52
CA GLU A 48 -2.92 16.81 -10.62
C GLU A 48 -4.43 17.06 -10.55
N LYS A 49 -5.23 16.24 -11.24
CA LYS A 49 -6.70 16.34 -11.19
C LYS A 49 -7.22 16.06 -9.78
N VAL A 50 -6.71 15.03 -9.12
CA VAL A 50 -7.08 14.71 -7.73
C VAL A 50 -6.74 15.87 -6.80
N MET A 51 -5.56 16.48 -6.95
CA MET A 51 -5.15 17.62 -6.13
C MET A 51 -6.04 18.86 -6.35
N LYS A 52 -6.41 19.14 -7.61
CA LYS A 52 -7.39 20.19 -7.95
C LYS A 52 -8.77 19.92 -7.35
N ASP A 53 -9.22 18.66 -7.38
CA ASP A 53 -10.51 18.27 -6.81
C ASP A 53 -10.50 18.39 -5.28
N ILE A 54 -9.41 18.00 -4.60
CA ILE A 54 -9.22 18.18 -3.15
C ILE A 54 -9.22 19.67 -2.77
N GLU A 55 -8.52 20.51 -3.54
CA GLU A 55 -8.49 21.96 -3.34
C GLU A 55 -9.89 22.58 -3.45
N ARG A 56 -10.65 22.20 -4.49
CA ARG A 56 -12.04 22.65 -4.67
C ARG A 56 -12.94 22.24 -3.51
N VAL A 57 -12.78 21.02 -2.98
CA VAL A 57 -13.54 20.57 -1.80
C VAL A 57 -13.15 21.37 -0.57
N ARG A 58 -11.85 21.68 -0.39
CA ARG A 58 -11.37 22.52 0.71
C ARG A 58 -12.02 23.90 0.69
N GLN A 59 -12.00 24.58 -0.46
CA GLN A 59 -12.60 25.92 -0.63
C GLN A 59 -14.10 25.91 -0.33
N LYS A 60 -14.85 24.97 -0.91
CA LYS A 60 -16.30 24.85 -0.64
C LYS A 60 -16.61 24.57 0.84
N ALA A 61 -15.75 23.81 1.51
CA ALA A 61 -15.90 23.51 2.93
C ALA A 61 -15.62 24.75 3.78
N GLU A 62 -14.62 25.57 3.44
CA GLU A 62 -14.35 26.86 4.08
C GLU A 62 -15.52 27.83 3.91
N ASP A 63 -16.06 27.94 2.69
CA ASP A 63 -17.23 28.78 2.40
C ASP A 63 -18.49 28.35 3.18
N SER A 64 -18.57 27.06 3.53
CA SER A 64 -19.70 26.48 4.28
C SER A 64 -19.41 26.28 5.77
N ASP A 65 -18.30 26.84 6.28
CA ASP A 65 -17.83 26.73 7.67
C ASP A 65 -17.63 25.29 8.18
N GLN A 66 -17.42 24.34 7.25
CA GLN A 66 -17.12 22.93 7.52
C GLN A 66 -15.62 22.72 7.72
N LEU A 67 -15.08 23.29 8.79
CA LEU A 67 -13.64 23.31 9.07
C LEU A 67 -13.02 21.91 9.18
N ASN A 68 -13.78 20.90 9.60
CA ASN A 68 -13.32 19.51 9.66
C ASN A 68 -12.99 18.93 8.27
N VAL A 69 -13.79 19.25 7.26
CA VAL A 69 -13.57 18.82 5.87
C VAL A 69 -12.39 19.56 5.28
N SER A 70 -12.27 20.87 5.53
CA SER A 70 -11.11 21.66 5.08
C SER A 70 -9.81 21.16 5.72
N LEU A 71 -9.82 20.90 7.04
CA LEU A 71 -8.67 20.32 7.74
C LEU A 71 -8.26 18.98 7.13
N LYS A 72 -9.23 18.11 6.79
CA LYS A 72 -8.93 16.81 6.17
C LYS A 72 -8.32 16.96 4.78
N ALA A 73 -8.81 17.90 3.98
CA ALA A 73 -8.24 18.20 2.68
C ALA A 73 -6.78 18.69 2.81
N SER A 74 -6.52 19.60 3.74
CA SER A 74 -5.15 20.08 4.06
C SER A 74 -4.23 18.97 4.54
N GLU A 75 -4.73 18.04 5.37
CA GLU A 75 -3.98 16.86 5.80
C GLU A 75 -3.58 15.98 4.59
N LEU A 76 -4.52 15.71 3.68
CA LEU A 76 -4.25 14.90 2.48
C LEU A 76 -3.22 15.59 1.57
N GLN A 77 -3.32 16.91 1.39
CA GLN A 77 -2.36 17.69 0.61
C GLN A 77 -0.96 17.65 1.24
N GLY A 78 -0.85 17.81 2.56
CA GLY A 78 0.43 17.71 3.26
C GLY A 78 1.03 16.30 3.24
N LYS A 79 0.20 15.24 3.30
CA LYS A 79 0.65 13.86 3.14
C LYS A 79 1.20 13.59 1.74
N HIS A 80 0.57 14.13 0.68
CA HIS A 80 1.08 14.03 -0.68
C HIS A 80 2.47 14.67 -0.84
N LEU A 81 2.70 15.79 -0.16
CA LEU A 81 4.00 16.49 -0.11
C LEU A 81 4.99 15.91 0.91
N ALA A 82 4.65 14.80 1.56
CA ALA A 82 5.45 14.17 2.61
C ALA A 82 5.83 15.12 3.79
N LEU A 83 4.98 16.11 4.10
CA LEU A 83 5.23 17.08 5.18
C LEU A 83 5.04 16.49 6.58
N PHE A 84 4.34 15.37 6.70
CA PHE A 84 4.08 14.71 7.98
C PHE A 84 4.92 13.44 8.10
N THR A 85 5.97 13.50 8.91
CA THR A 85 6.76 12.32 9.28
C THR A 85 6.27 11.75 10.61
N GLU A 86 5.77 10.52 10.59
CA GLU A 86 5.45 9.78 11.81
C GLU A 86 6.71 9.05 12.32
N LYS A 87 7.21 9.46 13.49
CA LYS A 87 8.23 8.68 14.20
C LYS A 87 7.55 7.53 14.95
N GLN A 88 7.83 6.30 14.53
CA GLN A 88 7.40 5.10 15.26
C GLN A 88 8.56 4.60 16.14
N GLN A 89 8.34 4.53 17.44
CA GLN A 89 9.18 3.74 18.35
C GLN A 89 8.59 2.34 18.46
N ILE A 90 9.33 1.33 18.01
CA ILE A 90 8.93 -0.08 18.12
C ILE A 90 9.87 -0.73 19.14
N SER A 91 9.34 -1.10 20.30
CA SER A 91 10.02 -1.97 21.26
C SER A 91 9.54 -3.41 21.07
N GLY A 92 10.48 -4.34 20.89
CA GLY A 92 10.18 -5.76 20.73
C GLY A 92 11.31 -6.60 21.30
N GLN A 93 10.96 -7.60 22.11
CA GLN A 93 11.90 -8.61 22.58
C GLN A 93 12.10 -9.63 21.46
N ILE A 94 13.30 -9.69 20.91
CA ILE A 94 13.67 -10.69 19.91
C ILE A 94 14.18 -11.92 20.68
N GLU A 95 13.36 -12.96 20.79
CA GLU A 95 13.84 -14.27 21.21
C GLU A 95 14.62 -14.91 20.06
N LEU A 96 15.93 -15.10 20.25
CA LEU A 96 16.77 -15.82 19.30
C LEU A 96 16.50 -17.32 19.42
N PRO A 97 16.36 -18.05 18.30
CA PRO A 97 16.23 -19.51 18.34
C PRO A 97 17.51 -20.13 18.89
N LYS A 98 17.37 -20.98 19.93
CA LYS A 98 18.48 -21.81 20.42
C LYS A 98 18.79 -22.90 19.40
N VAL A 99 20.04 -22.95 18.93
CA VAL A 99 20.55 -24.05 18.11
C VAL A 99 21.24 -25.03 19.03
N GLU A 100 20.64 -26.22 19.21
CA GLU A 100 21.32 -27.35 19.85
C GLU A 100 22.15 -28.07 18.79
N ILE A 101 23.47 -28.02 18.94
CA ILE A 101 24.40 -28.79 18.11
C ILE A 101 24.59 -30.15 18.77
N VAL A 102 24.06 -31.20 18.16
CA VAL A 102 24.30 -32.59 18.55
C VAL A 102 25.48 -33.10 17.75
N TYR A 103 26.58 -33.41 18.42
CA TYR A 103 27.69 -34.15 17.82
C TYR A 103 27.36 -35.64 17.88
N THR A 104 27.55 -36.34 16.77
CA THR A 104 27.48 -37.81 16.73
C THR A 104 28.92 -38.31 16.72
N ASP A 105 29.33 -39.01 17.77
CA ASP A 105 30.61 -39.71 17.78
C ASP A 105 30.49 -40.97 16.90
N GLU A 106 31.50 -41.18 16.04
CA GLU A 106 31.64 -42.34 15.13
C GLU A 106 31.76 -43.69 15.87
#